data_AF-A0A210QIW2-F1
#
_entry.id   AF-A0A210QIW2-F1
#
_cell.length_a   1.000
_cell.length_b   1.000
_cell.length_c   1.000
_cell.angle_alpha   90.00
_cell.angle_beta   90.00
_cell.angle_gamma   90.00
#
_symmetry.space_group_name_H-M   'P 1'
#
loop_
_entity.id
_entity.type
_entity.pdbx_description
1 polymer ?
#
loop_
_entity_poly.entity_id
_entity_poly.type
_entity_poly.pdbx_seq_one_letter_code
_entity_poly.pdbx_strand_id
1 'polypeptide(L)'
;MRDKLQDQLTDAHVRDQFSHSVDLLFFDKRHLVDRHKCVPSFHTAQQRMWRAFQLRGLISLETKYPIKRSESDDISKDQLLQVLFNSLKDRVPRVHKKDAMFEAYASVDFVDLHKLRDVLRSNCDLFDYDFSPSSIFNQSIPRKPPYRFFNFE
;
A
#
# COMPACT_ATOMS: atom_id res chain seq x y z
N MET A 1 -30.38 3.28 12.67
CA MET A 1 -30.56 2.03 11.87
C MET A 1 -29.76 2.05 10.57
N ARG A 2 -29.69 3.19 9.85
CA ARG A 2 -28.82 3.37 8.68
C ARG A 2 -27.32 3.15 8.95
N ASP A 3 -26.81 3.64 10.08
CA ASP A 3 -25.36 3.54 10.38
C ASP A 3 -24.86 2.10 10.57
N LYS A 4 -25.63 1.25 11.27
CA LYS A 4 -25.28 -0.18 11.46
C LYS A 4 -25.23 -0.97 10.15
N LEU A 5 -26.12 -0.64 9.21
CA LEU A 5 -26.14 -1.27 7.88
C LEU A 5 -24.95 -0.81 7.03
N GLN A 6 -24.60 0.48 7.12
CA GLN A 6 -23.44 1.07 6.44
C GLN A 6 -22.12 0.43 6.94
N ASP A 7 -21.99 0.25 8.26
CA ASP A 7 -20.82 -0.37 8.88
C ASP A 7 -20.68 -1.84 8.48
N GLN A 8 -21.78 -2.60 8.49
CA GLN A 8 -21.81 -4.00 8.06
C GLN A 8 -21.43 -4.18 6.58
N LEU A 9 -21.93 -3.32 5.71
CA LEU A 9 -21.58 -3.33 4.28
C LEU A 9 -20.11 -2.98 4.06
N THR A 10 -19.59 -2.03 4.84
CA THR A 10 -18.17 -1.64 4.78
C THR A 10 -17.28 -2.80 5.21
N ASP A 11 -17.61 -3.46 6.31
CA ASP A 11 -16.83 -4.60 6.81
C ASP A 11 -16.88 -5.80 5.86
N ALA A 12 -18.02 -6.08 5.25
CA ALA A 12 -18.14 -7.12 4.24
C ALA A 12 -17.24 -6.82 3.02
N HIS A 13 -17.25 -5.58 2.54
CA HIS A 13 -16.40 -5.15 1.43
C HIS A 13 -14.91 -5.25 1.78
N VAL A 14 -14.49 -4.85 2.99
CA VAL A 14 -13.09 -4.97 3.40
C VAL A 14 -12.66 -6.43 3.54
N ARG A 15 -13.52 -7.30 4.07
CA ARG A 15 -13.26 -8.74 4.17
C ARG A 15 -13.08 -9.39 2.78
N ASP A 16 -13.86 -8.96 1.80
CA ASP A 16 -13.72 -9.40 0.42
C ASP A 16 -12.37 -8.95 -0.17
N GLN A 17 -11.98 -7.69 0.02
CA GLN A 17 -10.66 -7.19 -0.42
C GLN A 17 -9.49 -7.97 0.21
N PHE A 18 -9.59 -8.31 1.50
CA PHE A 18 -8.60 -9.12 2.19
C PHE A 18 -8.52 -10.52 1.60
N SER A 19 -9.67 -11.17 1.41
CA SER A 19 -9.77 -12.49 0.80
C SER A 19 -9.13 -12.50 -0.58
N HIS A 20 -9.56 -11.60 -1.47
CA HIS A 20 -9.02 -11.49 -2.82
C HIS A 20 -7.49 -11.29 -2.85
N SER A 21 -6.95 -10.41 -2.00
CA SER A 21 -5.50 -10.15 -1.99
C SER A 21 -4.70 -11.34 -1.46
N VAL A 22 -5.22 -12.06 -0.46
CA VAL A 22 -4.59 -13.29 0.04
C VAL A 22 -4.63 -14.38 -1.02
N ASP A 23 -5.73 -14.51 -1.76
CA ASP A 23 -5.86 -15.48 -2.85
C ASP A 23 -4.79 -15.26 -3.93
N LEU A 24 -4.62 -14.01 -4.36
CA LEU A 24 -3.56 -13.62 -5.31
C LEU A 24 -2.16 -13.92 -4.75
N LEU A 25 -1.90 -13.56 -3.49
CA LEU A 25 -0.62 -13.78 -2.84
C LEU A 25 -0.23 -15.28 -2.79
N PHE A 26 -1.18 -16.15 -2.45
CA PHE A 26 -0.95 -17.61 -2.42
C PHE A 26 -0.97 -18.27 -3.80
N PHE A 27 -1.61 -17.65 -4.79
CA PHE A 27 -1.47 -18.03 -6.19
C PHE A 27 -0.04 -17.73 -6.67
N ASP A 28 0.46 -16.53 -6.42
CA ASP A 28 1.81 -16.10 -6.79
C ASP A 28 2.90 -16.95 -6.11
N LYS A 29 2.72 -17.30 -4.83
CA LYS A 29 3.61 -18.23 -4.11
C LYS A 29 3.77 -19.57 -4.83
N ARG A 30 2.69 -20.08 -5.43
CA ARG A 30 2.68 -21.38 -6.12
C ARG A 30 3.22 -21.31 -7.55
N HIS A 31 3.11 -20.15 -8.20
CA HIS A 31 3.31 -20.04 -9.65
C HIS A 31 4.45 -19.11 -10.10
N LEU A 32 4.95 -18.21 -9.25
CA LEU A 32 5.95 -17.20 -9.62
C LEU A 32 7.32 -17.40 -8.98
N VAL A 33 7.45 -18.23 -7.95
CA VAL A 33 8.72 -18.45 -7.22
C VAL A 33 9.81 -19.06 -8.12
N ASP A 34 9.42 -19.71 -9.22
CA ASP A 34 10.33 -20.57 -9.98
C ASP A 34 10.93 -19.92 -11.26
N ARG A 35 10.59 -18.66 -11.61
CA ARG A 35 10.94 -18.14 -12.95
C ARG A 35 11.86 -16.93 -13.02
N HIS A 36 12.03 -16.09 -11.99
CA HIS A 36 12.90 -14.90 -12.10
C HIS A 36 13.61 -14.50 -10.80
N LYS A 37 14.88 -14.08 -10.92
CA LYS A 37 15.74 -13.59 -9.81
C LYS A 37 15.23 -12.32 -9.10
N CYS A 38 14.13 -11.73 -9.55
CA CYS A 38 13.56 -10.48 -9.02
C CYS A 38 12.24 -10.68 -8.26
N VAL A 39 11.82 -11.93 -7.99
CA VAL A 39 10.60 -12.19 -7.24
C VAL A 39 10.88 -12.00 -5.74
N PRO A 40 10.12 -11.12 -5.05
CA PRO A 40 10.29 -10.91 -3.62
C PRO A 40 10.01 -12.20 -2.83
N SER A 41 10.68 -12.38 -1.69
CA SER A 41 10.35 -13.49 -0.78
C SER A 41 8.87 -13.45 -0.38
N PHE A 42 8.29 -14.60 -0.03
CA PHE A 42 6.89 -14.66 0.38
C PHE A 42 6.59 -13.72 1.57
N HIS A 43 7.53 -13.64 2.52
CA HIS A 43 7.49 -12.67 3.62
C HIS A 43 7.43 -11.21 3.15
N THR A 44 8.31 -10.84 2.22
CA THR A 44 8.31 -9.49 1.63
C THR A 44 6.99 -9.20 0.90
N ALA A 45 6.44 -10.18 0.18
CA ALA A 45 5.17 -10.03 -0.51
C ALA A 45 4.00 -9.84 0.49
N GLN A 46 3.99 -10.60 1.59
CA GLN A 46 3.02 -10.41 2.68
C GLN A 46 3.13 -9.01 3.31
N GLN A 47 4.35 -8.53 3.60
CA GLN A 47 4.58 -7.19 4.15
C GLN A 47 4.08 -6.09 3.20
N ARG A 48 4.31 -6.26 1.89
CA ARG A 48 3.79 -5.33 0.86
C ARG A 48 2.27 -5.32 0.82
N MET A 49 1.62 -6.48 0.90
CA MET A 49 0.16 -6.59 1.00
C MET A 49 -0.37 -5.87 2.24
N TRP A 50 0.22 -6.13 3.41
CA TRP A 50 -0.13 -5.44 4.66
C TRP A 50 -0.03 -3.92 4.52
N ARG A 51 1.08 -3.43 3.96
CA ARG A 51 1.28 -1.99 3.74
C ARG A 51 0.26 -1.40 2.78
N ALA A 52 -0.10 -2.12 1.71
CA ALA A 52 -1.14 -1.67 0.79
C ALA A 52 -2.49 -1.47 1.50
N PHE A 53 -2.82 -2.32 2.46
CA PHE A 53 -4.01 -2.14 3.30
C PHE A 53 -3.89 -0.95 4.26
N GLN A 54 -2.71 -0.72 4.84
CA GLN A 54 -2.47 0.47 5.66
C GLN A 54 -2.61 1.78 4.87
N LEU A 55 -2.08 1.83 3.65
CA LEU A 55 -2.20 2.98 2.75
C LEU A 55 -3.64 3.32 2.38
N ARG A 56 -4.48 2.28 2.28
CA ARG A 56 -5.92 2.39 2.01
C ARG A 56 -6.75 2.71 3.27
N GLY A 57 -6.13 2.76 4.45
CA GLY A 57 -6.83 2.99 5.72
C GLY A 57 -7.66 1.79 6.19
N LEU A 58 -7.32 0.59 5.73
CA LEU A 58 -7.98 -0.66 6.13
C LEU A 58 -7.33 -1.26 7.38
N ILE A 59 -6.06 -0.93 7.62
CA ILE A 59 -5.25 -1.30 8.78
C ILE A 59 -4.59 -0.01 9.30
N SER A 60 -4.46 0.14 10.62
CA SER A 60 -3.73 1.28 11.19
C SER A 60 -2.26 1.29 10.75
N LEU A 61 -1.70 2.47 10.51
CA LEU A 61 -0.28 2.64 10.19
C LEU A 61 0.64 2.25 11.36
N GLU A 62 0.13 2.31 12.59
CA GLU A 62 0.89 2.01 13.80
C GLU A 62 1.01 0.50 14.04
N THR A 63 0.09 -0.28 13.46
CA THR A 63 0.10 -1.74 13.59
C THR A 63 1.17 -2.34 12.70
N LYS A 64 2.24 -2.86 13.31
CA LYS A 64 3.30 -3.58 12.60
C LYS A 64 2.78 -4.89 12.03
N TYR A 65 3.36 -5.34 10.92
CA TYR A 65 3.08 -6.66 10.36
C TYR A 65 3.49 -7.74 11.39
N PRO A 66 2.56 -8.60 11.85
CA PRO A 66 2.81 -9.43 13.03
C PRO A 66 3.54 -10.75 12.75
N ILE A 67 3.65 -11.16 11.48
CA ILE A 67 4.23 -12.46 11.12
C ILE A 67 5.73 -12.33 10.87
N LYS A 68 6.52 -13.15 11.56
CA LYS A 68 7.97 -13.18 11.41
C LYS A 68 8.37 -13.86 10.11
N ARG A 69 9.57 -13.56 9.64
CA ARG A 69 10.13 -14.19 8.43
C ARG A 69 10.18 -15.72 8.54
N SER A 70 10.54 -16.25 9.71
CA SER A 70 10.61 -17.70 9.97
C SER A 70 9.25 -18.40 9.93
N GLU A 71 8.15 -17.68 10.16
CA GLU A 71 6.78 -18.22 10.20
C GLU A 71 6.06 -18.01 8.85
N SER A 72 6.65 -17.19 7.97
CA SER A 72 6.01 -16.70 6.76
C SER A 72 5.76 -17.79 5.74
N ASP A 73 6.70 -18.71 5.57
CA ASP A 73 6.61 -19.77 4.56
C ASP A 73 5.64 -20.88 4.96
N ASP A 74 5.42 -21.09 6.26
CA ASP A 74 4.54 -22.15 6.79
C ASP A 74 3.11 -21.66 7.06
N ILE A 75 2.86 -20.35 7.01
CA ILE A 75 1.53 -19.82 7.29
C ILE A 75 0.51 -20.28 6.24
N SER A 76 -0.63 -20.76 6.71
CA SER A 76 -1.75 -21.12 5.84
C SER A 76 -2.54 -19.88 5.40
N LYS A 77 -3.31 -20.06 4.32
CA LYS A 77 -4.22 -19.03 3.79
C LYS A 77 -5.18 -18.52 4.87
N ASP A 78 -5.79 -19.43 5.61
CA ASP A 78 -6.78 -19.11 6.64
C ASP A 78 -6.14 -18.41 7.84
N GLN A 79 -4.93 -18.82 8.24
CA GLN A 79 -4.18 -18.16 9.30
C GLN A 79 -3.86 -16.70 8.93
N LEU A 80 -3.41 -16.46 7.69
CA LEU A 80 -3.14 -15.10 7.21
C LEU A 80 -4.44 -14.25 7.15
N LEU A 81 -5.56 -14.84 6.73
CA LEU A 81 -6.85 -14.15 6.74
C LEU A 81 -7.31 -13.80 8.15
N GLN A 82 -7.14 -14.70 9.12
CA GLN A 82 -7.47 -14.41 10.52
C GLN A 82 -6.63 -13.25 11.06
N VAL A 83 -5.34 -13.18 10.72
CA VAL A 83 -4.47 -12.05 11.07
C VAL A 83 -5.03 -10.73 10.51
N LEU A 84 -5.45 -10.72 9.25
CA LEU A 84 -6.06 -9.55 8.62
C LEU A 84 -7.41 -9.17 9.25
N PHE A 85 -8.30 -10.14 9.49
CA PHE A 85 -9.60 -9.86 10.11
C PHE A 85 -9.46 -9.36 11.55
N ASN A 86 -8.46 -9.84 12.30
CA ASN A 86 -8.16 -9.33 13.63
C ASN A 86 -7.69 -7.87 13.59
N SER A 87 -6.98 -7.46 12.53
CA SER A 87 -6.53 -6.07 12.37
C SER A 87 -7.66 -5.06 12.10
N LEU A 88 -8.87 -5.52 11.75
CA LEU A 88 -10.04 -4.63 11.58
C LEU A 88 -10.47 -3.96 12.88
N LYS A 89 -10.15 -4.56 14.04
CA LYS A 89 -10.50 -4.01 15.35
C LYS A 89 -9.82 -2.68 15.63
N ASP A 90 -8.62 -2.49 15.06
CA ASP A 90 -7.80 -1.29 15.24
C ASP A 90 -7.94 -0.32 14.05
N ARG A 91 -8.99 -0.48 13.24
CA ARG A 91 -9.19 0.33 12.04
C ARG A 91 -9.48 1.77 12.43
N VAL A 92 -8.54 2.66 12.10
CA VAL A 92 -8.79 4.09 12.04
C VAL A 92 -9.04 4.44 10.57
N PRO A 93 -10.26 4.81 10.16
CA PRO A 93 -10.56 5.15 8.78
C PRO A 93 -9.90 6.49 8.42
N ARG A 94 -8.61 6.45 8.10
CA ARG A 94 -7.87 7.53 7.45
C ARG A 94 -7.17 6.98 6.22
N VAL A 95 -7.47 7.57 5.07
CA VAL A 95 -6.79 7.25 3.82
C VAL A 95 -5.48 8.01 3.79
N HIS A 96 -4.37 7.28 3.91
CA HIS A 96 -3.01 7.85 3.90
C HIS A 96 -2.41 7.91 2.48
N LYS A 97 -3.23 7.67 1.44
CA LYS A 97 -2.79 7.65 0.04
C LYS A 97 -2.08 8.94 -0.38
N LYS A 98 -2.59 10.10 0.06
CA LYS A 98 -2.00 11.40 -0.27
C LYS A 98 -0.63 11.59 0.37
N ASP A 99 -0.51 11.26 1.66
CA ASP A 99 0.74 11.36 2.41
C ASP A 99 1.81 10.40 1.86
N ALA A 100 1.40 9.19 1.50
CA ALA A 100 2.29 8.22 0.86
C ALA A 100 2.71 8.67 -0.54
N MET A 101 1.80 9.24 -1.32
CA MET A 101 2.17 9.83 -2.61
C MET A 101 3.23 10.92 -2.42
N PHE A 102 3.05 11.82 -1.45
CA PHE A 102 4.04 12.85 -1.16
C PHE A 102 5.39 12.27 -0.73
N GLU A 103 5.41 11.23 0.10
CA GLU A 103 6.66 10.56 0.45
C GLU A 103 7.38 10.01 -0.78
N ALA A 104 6.65 9.32 -1.65
CA ALA A 104 7.21 8.69 -2.82
C ALA A 104 7.84 9.71 -3.77
N TYR A 105 7.25 10.89 -3.92
CA TYR A 105 7.87 11.96 -4.68
C TYR A 105 9.01 12.64 -3.91
N ALA A 106 8.91 12.76 -2.59
CA ALA A 106 9.96 13.35 -1.76
C ALA A 106 11.25 12.52 -1.70
N SER A 107 11.18 11.22 -1.97
CA SER A 107 12.35 10.33 -2.02
C SER A 107 13.15 10.43 -3.33
N VAL A 108 12.62 11.13 -4.34
CA VAL A 108 13.27 11.35 -5.63
C VAL A 108 13.95 12.72 -5.64
N ASP A 109 15.19 12.77 -6.15
CA ASP A 109 15.90 14.03 -6.29
C ASP A 109 15.15 15.01 -7.19
N PHE A 110 15.12 16.29 -6.78
CA PHE A 110 14.30 17.30 -7.44
C PHE A 110 14.67 17.51 -8.92
N VAL A 111 15.95 17.35 -9.25
CA VAL A 111 16.45 17.41 -10.64
C VAL A 111 15.83 16.30 -11.48
N ASP A 112 15.78 15.08 -10.96
CA ASP A 112 15.25 13.92 -11.68
C ASP A 112 13.72 13.96 -11.75
N LEU A 113 13.07 14.49 -10.73
CA LEU A 113 11.63 14.79 -10.71
C LEU A 113 11.22 15.73 -11.87
N HIS A 114 12.03 16.75 -12.14
CA HIS A 114 11.80 17.64 -13.29
C HIS A 114 12.06 16.97 -14.64
N LYS A 115 13.10 16.13 -14.75
CA LYS A 115 13.32 15.35 -15.98
C LYS A 115 12.14 14.40 -16.24
N LEU A 116 11.63 13.73 -15.20
CA LEU A 116 10.50 12.82 -15.32
C LEU A 116 9.24 13.55 -15.79
N ARG A 117 8.97 14.75 -15.24
CA ARG A 117 7.91 15.63 -15.71
C ARG A 117 8.04 15.92 -17.21
N ASP A 118 9.24 16.29 -17.65
CA ASP A 118 9.45 16.69 -19.04
C ASP A 118 9.26 15.51 -20.01
N VAL A 119 9.65 14.30 -19.60
CA VAL A 119 9.38 13.06 -20.35
C VAL A 119 7.88 12.77 -20.44
N LEU A 120 7.12 13.01 -19.38
CA LEU A 120 5.70 12.71 -19.31
C LEU A 120 4.79 13.83 -19.84
N ARG A 121 5.34 14.99 -20.19
CA ARG A 121 4.58 16.18 -20.57
C ARG A 121 3.58 15.92 -21.69
N SER A 122 4.00 15.25 -22.77
CA SER A 122 3.12 14.94 -23.90
C SER A 122 1.92 14.09 -23.50
N ASN A 123 2.11 13.15 -22.56
CA ASN A 123 1.01 12.35 -22.02
C ASN A 123 0.12 13.20 -21.11
N CYS A 124 0.71 14.04 -20.26
CA CYS A 124 -0.07 14.93 -19.40
C CYS A 124 -0.95 15.88 -20.23
N ASP A 125 -0.40 16.48 -21.29
CA ASP A 125 -1.14 17.36 -22.19
C ASP A 125 -2.27 16.61 -22.92
N LEU A 126 -2.03 15.36 -23.34
CA LEU A 126 -3.04 14.54 -24.01
C LEU A 126 -4.26 14.21 -23.11
N PHE A 127 -4.04 14.08 -21.81
CA PHE A 127 -5.08 13.72 -20.83
C PHE A 127 -5.51 14.89 -19.93
N ASP A 128 -5.11 16.13 -20.25
CA ASP A 128 -5.38 17.33 -19.46
C ASP A 128 -4.96 17.20 -17.97
N TYR A 129 -3.83 16.52 -17.72
CA TYR A 129 -3.26 16.41 -16.37
C TYR A 129 -2.35 17.57 -16.02
N ASP A 130 -2.43 18.05 -14.77
CA ASP A 130 -1.46 18.98 -14.22
C ASP A 130 -0.09 18.31 -14.11
N PHE A 131 0.83 18.72 -14.99
CA PHE A 131 2.20 18.22 -15.03
C PHE A 131 3.12 18.90 -14.02
N SER A 132 2.69 19.99 -13.35
CA SER A 132 3.51 20.69 -12.37
C SER A 132 2.73 21.06 -11.09
N PRO A 133 2.10 20.08 -10.42
CA PRO A 133 1.31 20.34 -9.23
C PRO A 133 2.15 20.99 -8.13
N SER A 134 1.66 22.13 -7.64
CA SER A 134 2.33 22.92 -6.60
C SER A 134 2.60 22.10 -5.34
N SER A 135 1.75 21.12 -5.03
CA SER A 135 1.93 20.23 -3.89
C SER A 135 3.16 19.31 -3.98
N ILE A 136 3.71 19.08 -5.17
CA ILE A 136 4.94 18.28 -5.39
C ILE A 136 6.12 19.19 -5.72
N PHE A 137 5.93 20.14 -6.63
CA PHE A 137 7.01 20.94 -7.21
C PHE A 137 7.35 22.21 -6.42
N ASN A 138 6.51 22.64 -5.47
CA ASN A 138 6.85 23.77 -4.61
C ASN A 138 7.84 23.34 -3.50
N GLN A 139 9.03 23.93 -3.50
CA GLN A 139 10.07 23.64 -2.50
C GLN A 139 9.84 24.31 -1.14
N SER A 140 8.96 25.31 -1.04
CA SER A 140 8.64 25.96 0.24
C SER A 140 7.74 25.11 1.14
N ILE A 141 7.19 24.01 0.62
CA ILE A 141 6.37 23.07 1.38
C ILE A 141 7.28 21.98 1.95
N PRO A 142 7.36 21.80 3.29
CA PRO A 142 8.14 20.72 3.88
C PRO A 142 7.61 19.36 3.41
N ARG A 143 8.48 18.60 2.73
CA ARG A 143 8.14 17.35 2.07
C ARG A 143 8.22 16.11 2.97
N LYS A 144 8.51 16.27 4.27
CA LYS A 144 8.63 15.13 5.18
C LYS A 144 7.26 14.73 5.72
N PRO A 145 6.68 13.61 5.27
CA PRO A 145 5.46 13.08 5.88
C PRO A 145 5.73 12.68 7.34
N PRO A 146 4.69 12.66 8.19
CA PRO A 146 4.81 12.21 9.58
C PRO A 146 5.11 10.71 9.70
N TYR A 147 4.90 9.93 8.63
CA TYR A 147 5.13 8.49 8.58
C TYR A 147 6.04 8.15 7.40
N ARG A 148 6.87 7.11 7.53
CA ARG A 148 7.61 6.51 6.42
C ARG A 148 6.84 5.32 5.84
N PHE A 149 6.53 5.35 4.55
CA PHE A 149 5.76 4.39 3.78
C PHE A 149 6.61 3.45 2.93
N PHE A 150 7.81 3.86 2.51
CA PHE A 150 8.62 3.10 1.54
C PHE A 150 10.01 2.64 2.04
N ASN A 151 10.43 3.01 3.25
CA ASN A 151 11.68 2.53 3.86
C ASN A 151 11.40 1.36 4.82
N PHE A 152 11.90 0.18 4.46
CA PHE A 152 11.71 -1.08 5.20
C PHE A 152 13.01 -1.45 5.92
N GLU A 153 13.19 -0.92 7.12
CA GLU A 153 14.16 -1.42 8.12
C GLU A 153 13.47 -1.54 9.48
#